data_AF-A0A8T3MPQ8-F1
#
_entry.id   AF-A0A8T3MPQ8-F1
#
_cell.length_a   1.000
_cell.length_b   1.000
_cell.length_c   1.000
_cell.angle_alpha   90.00
_cell.angle_beta   90.00
_cell.angle_gamma   90.00
#
_symmetry.space_group_name_H-M   'P 1'
#
loop_
_entity.id
_entity.type
_entity.pdbx_description
1 polymer ?
#
loop_
_entity_poly.entity_id
_entity_poly.type
_entity_poly.pdbx_seq_one_letter_code
_entity_poly.pdbx_strand_id
1 'polypeptide(L)'
;MIQRLLLPVAVLPSALLLLATALAVPALAGGGCHGGSAEATEASSSVVKIDGCAFVPTIDRVPVGAEVTFLNTDLGPHDVTGRAGTWGSTVLEPGESW
;
A
#
# COMPACT_ATOMS: atom_id res chain seq x y z
N MET A 1 56.04 3.44 -37.96
CA MET A 1 54.58 3.27 -38.06
C MET A 1 54.21 2.03 -37.27
N ILE A 2 53.62 2.17 -36.08
CA ILE A 2 52.94 1.06 -35.39
C ILE A 2 51.57 1.58 -34.96
N GLN A 3 50.57 0.84 -35.41
CA GLN A 3 49.17 1.20 -35.46
C GLN A 3 48.53 1.12 -34.07
N ARG A 4 47.78 2.18 -33.75
CA ARG A 4 46.97 2.36 -32.55
C ARG A 4 46.16 1.10 -32.20
N LEU A 5 46.51 0.41 -31.11
CA LEU A 5 45.57 -0.46 -30.41
C LEU A 5 45.02 0.30 -29.19
N LEU A 6 44.24 1.34 -29.48
CA LEU A 6 43.32 1.91 -28.50
C LEU A 6 42.20 0.87 -28.32
N LEU A 7 42.41 -0.13 -27.45
CA LEU A 7 41.28 -0.83 -26.86
C LEU A 7 40.36 0.25 -26.28
N PRO A 8 39.07 0.29 -26.62
CA PRO A 8 38.26 1.45 -26.32
C PRO A 8 38.06 1.46 -24.81
N VAL A 9 38.59 2.49 -24.14
CA VAL A 9 38.29 2.78 -22.73
C VAL A 9 36.77 2.85 -22.47
N ALA A 10 35.96 2.94 -23.53
CA ALA A 10 34.50 2.86 -23.52
C ALA A 10 33.87 1.45 -23.37
N VAL A 11 34.61 0.34 -23.54
CA VAL A 11 34.00 -1.01 -23.48
C VAL A 11 33.76 -1.47 -22.04
N LEU A 12 34.70 -1.17 -21.14
CA LEU A 12 34.62 -1.54 -19.72
C LEU A 12 33.44 -0.88 -18.98
N PRO A 13 33.18 0.44 -19.11
CA PRO A 13 32.03 1.06 -18.47
C PRO A 13 30.69 0.59 -19.06
N SER A 14 30.66 0.28 -20.37
CA SER A 14 29.45 -0.24 -21.03
C SER A 14 29.09 -1.64 -20.55
N ALA A 15 30.10 -2.51 -20.34
CA ALA A 15 29.89 -3.85 -19.80
C ALA A 15 29.42 -3.83 -18.34
N LEU A 16 29.96 -2.93 -17.50
CA LEU A 16 29.49 -2.75 -16.13
C LEU A 16 28.05 -2.24 -16.07
N LEU A 17 27.66 -1.32 -16.95
CA LEU A 17 26.30 -0.79 -17.00
C LEU A 17 25.29 -1.88 -17.38
N LEU A 18 25.61 -2.70 -18.38
CA LEU A 18 24.76 -3.84 -18.80
C LEU A 18 24.62 -4.89 -17.68
N LEU A 19 25.70 -5.18 -16.95
CA LEU A 19 25.65 -6.11 -15.82
C LEU A 19 24.82 -5.55 -14.65
N ALA A 20 24.93 -4.26 -14.36
CA ALA A 20 24.12 -3.60 -13.34
C ALA A 20 22.63 -3.62 -13.69
N THR A 21 22.27 -3.43 -14.97
CA THR A 21 20.87 -3.57 -15.41
C THR A 21 20.36 -5.00 -15.40
N ALA A 22 21.22 -5.99 -15.69
CA ALA A 22 20.82 -7.40 -15.68
C ALA A 22 20.58 -7.94 -14.25
N LEU A 23 21.16 -7.31 -13.24
CA LEU A 23 20.98 -7.64 -11.82
C LEU A 23 19.96 -6.73 -11.11
N ALA A 24 19.36 -5.77 -11.82
CA ALA A 24 18.33 -4.91 -11.25
C ALA A 24 17.05 -5.72 -11.01
N VAL A 25 16.76 -6.03 -9.74
CA VAL A 25 15.46 -6.57 -9.34
C VAL A 25 14.43 -5.45 -9.44
N PRO A 26 13.27 -5.65 -10.09
CA PRO A 26 12.23 -4.62 -10.12
C PRO A 26 11.82 -4.28 -8.68
N ALA A 27 11.90 -3.00 -8.33
CA ALA A 27 11.29 -2.51 -7.11
C ALA A 27 9.76 -2.56 -7.30
N LEU A 28 9.09 -3.51 -6.64
CA LEU A 28 7.64 -3.45 -6.48
C LEU A 28 7.30 -2.33 -5.50
N ALA A 29 7.16 -1.10 -6.01
CA ALA A 29 6.55 -0.01 -5.27
C ALA A 29 5.04 -0.06 -5.50
N GLY A 30 4.32 -0.73 -4.60
CA GLY A 30 2.88 -0.90 -4.66
C GLY A 30 2.46 -2.35 -4.98
N GLY A 31 1.55 -2.85 -4.15
CA GLY A 31 1.08 -4.24 -4.14
C GLY A 31 0.70 -4.63 -2.71
N GLY A 32 -0.54 -5.08 -2.51
CA GLY A 32 -1.17 -5.29 -1.20
C GLY A 32 -2.52 -4.57 -1.10
N CYS A 33 -2.84 -4.07 0.09
CA CYS A 33 -4.11 -3.41 0.39
C CYS A 33 -4.44 -2.16 -0.47
N HIS A 34 -3.43 -1.54 -1.09
CA HIS A 34 -3.53 -0.19 -1.67
C HIS A 34 -3.54 -0.16 -3.21
N GLY A 35 -4.02 -1.21 -3.88
CA GLY A 35 -3.91 -1.33 -5.36
C GLY A 35 -5.20 -1.59 -6.14
N GLY A 36 -6.34 -1.79 -5.48
CA GLY A 36 -7.60 -2.17 -6.15
C GLY A 36 -8.57 -1.01 -6.33
N SER A 37 -9.11 -0.83 -7.53
CA SER A 37 -10.36 -0.08 -7.75
C SER A 37 -11.54 -0.97 -7.36
N ALA A 38 -11.81 -1.10 -6.06
CA ALA A 38 -13.03 -1.73 -5.59
C ALA A 38 -14.22 -0.80 -5.90
N GLU A 39 -15.34 -1.39 -6.34
CA GLU A 39 -16.59 -0.63 -6.46
C GLU A 39 -17.02 -0.13 -5.09
N ALA A 40 -17.59 1.07 -5.05
CA ALA A 40 -18.14 1.60 -3.81
C ALA A 40 -19.32 0.75 -3.34
N THR A 41 -19.27 0.33 -2.10
CA THR A 41 -20.37 -0.32 -1.37
C THR A 41 -20.97 0.67 -0.37
N GLU A 42 -22.29 0.71 -0.28
CA GLU A 42 -23.01 1.55 0.69
C GLU A 42 -23.82 0.69 1.68
N ALA A 43 -23.89 1.12 2.94
CA ALA A 43 -24.85 0.60 3.91
C ALA A 43 -25.38 1.70 4.86
N SER A 44 -26.16 1.27 5.84
CA SER A 44 -26.64 2.10 6.96
C SER A 44 -26.48 1.32 8.26
N SER A 45 -25.23 1.20 8.68
CA SER A 45 -24.74 0.50 9.86
C SER A 45 -23.89 1.47 10.70
N SER A 46 -23.81 1.24 11.99
CA SER A 46 -22.87 1.94 12.87
C SER A 46 -21.58 1.13 13.10
N VAL A 47 -21.44 -0.01 12.44
CA VAL A 47 -20.24 -0.85 12.49
C VAL A 47 -19.62 -0.90 11.10
N VAL A 48 -18.37 -0.45 11.02
CA VAL A 48 -17.51 -0.53 9.83
C VAL A 48 -16.49 -1.64 10.07
N LYS A 49 -16.46 -2.63 9.19
CA LYS A 49 -15.45 -3.69 9.28
C LYS A 49 -14.19 -3.28 8.54
N ILE A 50 -13.04 -3.65 9.09
CA ILE A 50 -11.77 -3.69 8.37
C ILE A 50 -11.57 -5.14 7.96
N ASP A 51 -11.69 -5.42 6.67
CA ASP A 51 -11.59 -6.78 6.13
C ASP A 51 -11.00 -6.75 4.73
N GLY A 52 -10.21 -7.77 4.40
CA GLY A 52 -9.57 -7.90 3.10
C GLY A 52 -8.93 -6.59 2.65
N CYS A 53 -8.17 -5.94 3.55
CA CYS A 53 -7.49 -4.68 3.28
C CYS A 53 -8.39 -3.45 3.02
N ALA A 54 -9.67 -3.48 3.38
CA ALA A 54 -10.62 -2.39 3.09
C ALA A 54 -11.57 -2.11 4.25
N PHE A 55 -12.15 -0.91 4.25
CA PHE A 55 -13.34 -0.62 5.05
C PHE A 55 -14.59 -1.12 4.33
N VAL A 56 -15.42 -1.89 5.04
CA VAL A 56 -16.64 -2.50 4.51
C VAL A 56 -17.83 -2.16 5.43
N PRO A 57 -18.86 -1.44 4.93
CA PRO A 57 -18.95 -0.85 3.58
C PRO A 57 -17.95 0.31 3.38
N THR A 58 -17.68 0.66 2.12
CA THR A 58 -16.82 1.82 1.80
C THR A 58 -17.49 3.17 2.10
N ILE A 59 -18.82 3.19 2.15
CA ILE A 59 -19.64 4.34 2.52
C ILE A 59 -20.69 3.85 3.51
N ASP A 60 -20.69 4.40 4.72
CA ASP A 60 -21.73 4.12 5.70
C ASP A 60 -22.49 5.40 6.06
N ARG A 61 -23.83 5.29 6.15
CA ARG A 61 -24.71 6.41 6.45
C ARG A 61 -25.29 6.23 7.84
N VAL A 62 -24.84 7.06 8.77
CA VAL A 62 -25.28 7.02 10.18
C VAL A 62 -26.01 8.31 10.58
N PRO A 63 -26.96 8.25 11.52
CA PRO A 63 -27.55 9.44 12.12
C PRO A 63 -26.51 10.33 12.80
N VAL A 64 -26.77 11.64 12.84
CA VAL A 64 -25.94 12.59 13.59
C VAL A 64 -25.94 12.22 15.07
N GLY A 65 -24.74 12.16 15.67
CA GLY A 65 -24.56 11.80 17.08
C GLY A 65 -24.47 10.29 17.35
N ALA A 66 -24.54 9.45 16.31
CA ALA A 66 -24.28 8.03 16.45
C ALA A 66 -22.80 7.78 16.77
N GLU A 67 -22.55 6.78 17.62
CA GLU A 67 -21.23 6.18 17.80
C GLU A 67 -20.98 5.19 16.67
N VAL A 68 -19.78 5.24 16.08
CA VAL A 68 -19.36 4.34 15.01
C VAL A 68 -18.25 3.46 15.54
N THR A 69 -18.41 2.14 15.42
CA THR A 69 -17.41 1.15 15.80
C THR A 69 -16.66 0.67 14.57
N PHE A 70 -15.34 0.73 14.63
CA PHE A 70 -14.49 0.09 13.64
C PHE A 70 -14.04 -1.26 14.19
N LEU A 71 -14.32 -2.35 13.49
CA LEU A 71 -13.97 -3.71 13.91
C LEU A 71 -12.95 -4.30 12.94
N ASN A 72 -11.77 -4.68 13.44
CA ASN A 72 -10.80 -5.41 12.63
C ASN A 72 -11.22 -6.87 12.51
N THR A 73 -11.74 -7.26 11.35
CA THR A 73 -12.04 -8.66 11.02
C THR A 73 -11.02 -9.29 10.08
N ASP A 74 -10.04 -8.52 9.63
CA ASP A 74 -8.92 -8.98 8.81
C ASP A 74 -7.93 -9.78 9.67
N LEU A 75 -7.03 -10.51 9.01
CA LEU A 75 -5.98 -11.31 9.66
C LEU A 75 -4.77 -10.46 10.09
N GLY A 76 -4.65 -9.23 9.56
CA GLY A 76 -3.55 -8.33 9.83
C GLY A 76 -3.93 -7.19 10.79
N PRO A 77 -2.95 -6.57 11.45
CA PRO A 77 -3.17 -5.37 12.26
C PRO A 77 -3.48 -4.17 11.35
N HIS A 78 -4.41 -3.33 11.79
CA HIS A 78 -4.84 -2.12 11.06
C HIS A 78 -5.04 -0.96 12.03
N ASP A 79 -5.10 0.27 11.52
CA ASP A 79 -5.52 1.43 12.29
C ASP A 79 -6.61 2.22 11.56
N VAL A 80 -7.29 3.08 12.30
CA VAL A 80 -8.27 4.02 11.74
C VAL A 80 -7.68 5.40 11.86
N THR A 81 -7.52 6.07 10.72
CA THR A 81 -7.04 7.46 10.68
C THR A 81 -8.09 8.35 10.04
N GLY A 82 -8.53 9.37 10.78
CA GLY A 82 -9.45 10.37 10.30
C GLY A 82 -8.87 11.19 9.14
N ARG A 83 -9.76 11.85 8.37
CA ARG A 83 -9.34 12.78 7.32
C ARG A 83 -8.37 13.82 7.89
N ALA A 84 -7.22 13.99 7.22
CA ALA A 84 -6.12 14.86 7.65
C ALA A 84 -5.39 14.44 8.95
N GLY A 85 -5.62 13.21 9.46
CA GLY A 85 -4.90 12.66 10.60
C GLY A 85 -5.18 13.38 11.92
N THR A 86 -6.33 14.03 12.05
CA THR A 86 -6.69 14.80 13.25
C THR A 86 -7.25 13.95 14.40
N TRP A 87 -7.62 12.70 14.10
CA TRP A 87 -8.07 11.70 15.05
C TRP A 87 -7.75 10.30 14.51
N GLY A 88 -7.73 9.31 15.39
CA GLY A 88 -7.53 7.93 14.99
C GLY A 88 -7.48 6.98 16.18
N SER A 89 -7.50 5.68 15.88
CA SER A 89 -7.32 4.62 16.85
C SER A 89 -5.83 4.37 17.11
N THR A 90 -5.52 3.59 18.14
CA THR A 90 -4.27 2.81 18.15
C THR A 90 -4.35 1.71 17.09
N VAL A 91 -3.27 0.96 16.90
CA VAL A 91 -3.33 -0.30 16.13
C VAL A 91 -4.38 -1.22 16.76
N LEU A 92 -5.22 -1.79 15.91
CA LEU A 92 -6.23 -2.80 16.21
C LEU A 92 -5.74 -4.14 15.71
N GLU A 93 -5.51 -5.07 16.63
CA GLU A 93 -5.23 -6.47 16.30
C GLU A 93 -6.49 -7.18 15.77
N PRO A 94 -6.38 -8.35 15.13
CA PRO A 94 -7.54 -9.12 14.68
C PRO A 94 -8.56 -9.35 15.80
N GLY A 95 -9.80 -8.92 15.56
CA GLY A 95 -10.91 -9.01 16.50
C GLY A 95 -11.08 -7.80 17.43
N GLU A 96 -10.16 -6.84 17.42
CA GLU A 96 -10.27 -5.62 18.23
C GLU A 96 -11.14 -4.57 17.55
N SER A 97 -11.69 -3.67 18.37
CA SER A 97 -12.53 -2.57 17.92
C SER A 97 -12.21 -1.26 18.62
N TRP A 98 -12.50 -0.16 17.93
CA TRP A 98 -12.41 1.21 18.44
C TRP A 98 -13.69 1.98 18.17
#